data_AF-A0A4R2L8N4-F1
#
_entry.id   AF-A0A4R2L8N4-F1
#
_cell.length_a   1.000
_cell.length_b   1.000
_cell.length_c   1.000
_cell.angle_alpha   90.00
_cell.angle_beta   90.00
_cell.angle_gamma   90.00
#
_symmetry.space_group_name_H-M   'P 1'
#
loop_
_entity.id
_entity.type
_entity.pdbx_description
1 polymer ?
#
loop_
_entity_poly.entity_id
_entity_poly.type
_entity_poly.pdbx_seq_one_letter_code
_entity_poly.pdbx_strand_id
1 'polypeptide(L)'
;MPEIERVWQANLHVYGADKVWRQLNRDGIAVARCTVERLMRRQGLRGVMRGKVVRTTIRDSKAACPLDRVNRQFKAERPHQLWVSDFTYVSTWQG
;
A
#
# COMPACT_ATOMS: atom_id res chain seq x y z
N MET A 1 17.87 18.75 12.83
CA MET A 1 16.49 18.90 13.32
C MET A 1 16.11 17.57 13.95
N PRO A 2 16.15 17.46 15.29
CA PRO A 2 15.79 16.24 16.00
C PRO A 2 14.35 15.76 15.68
N GLU A 3 13.48 16.67 15.26
CA GLU A 3 12.08 16.39 14.92
C GLU A 3 11.89 15.44 13.73
N ILE A 4 12.70 15.55 12.68
CA ILE A 4 12.62 14.64 11.51
C ILE A 4 12.95 13.21 11.94
N GLU A 5 14.02 13.05 12.72
CA GLU A 5 14.45 11.76 13.22
C GLU A 5 13.46 11.20 14.25
N ARG A 6 12.93 12.03 15.16
CA ARG A 6 11.87 11.65 16.10
C ARG A 6 10.66 11.06 15.37
N VAL A 7 10.14 11.77 14.37
CA VAL A 7 8.99 11.30 13.58
C VAL A 7 9.34 10.02 12.83
N TRP A 8 10.54 9.93 12.26
CA TRP A 8 10.98 8.75 11.51
C TRP A 8 11.12 7.51 12.41
N GLN A 9 11.73 7.65 13.59
CA GLN A 9 11.87 6.60 14.61
C GLN A 9 10.51 6.18 15.19
N ALA A 10 9.65 7.14 15.55
CA ALA A 10 8.33 6.87 16.08
C ALA A 10 7.41 6.11 15.09
N ASN A 11 7.70 6.21 13.80
CA ASN A 11 6.97 5.49 12.74
C ASN A 11 7.75 4.28 12.20
N LEU A 12 8.62 3.68 13.02
CA LEU A 12 9.36 2.45 12.70
C LEU A 12 10.10 2.54 11.36
N HIS A 13 10.66 3.71 11.05
CA HIS A 13 11.42 3.98 9.81
C HIS A 13 10.58 3.89 8.51
N VAL A 14 9.26 3.72 8.61
CA VAL A 14 8.36 3.54 7.46
C VAL A 14 8.19 4.85 6.70
N TYR A 15 8.22 5.99 7.38
CA TYR A 15 7.87 7.27 6.78
C TYR A 15 9.00 7.84 5.91
N GLY A 16 8.69 8.08 4.64
CA GLY A 16 9.52 8.91 3.75
C GLY A 16 9.24 10.40 3.95
N ALA A 17 9.95 11.24 3.19
CA ALA A 17 9.90 12.70 3.33
C ALA A 17 8.49 13.30 3.33
N ASP A 18 7.60 12.83 2.45
CA ASP A 18 6.22 13.33 2.40
C ASP A 18 5.43 13.03 3.67
N LYS A 19 5.57 11.83 4.22
CA LYS A 19 4.85 11.43 5.44
C LYS A 19 5.43 12.10 6.67
N VAL A 20 6.76 12.25 6.73
CA VAL A 20 7.42 13.02 7.79
C VAL A 20 6.95 14.48 7.74
N TRP A 21 6.98 15.12 6.57
CA TRP A 21 6.51 16.49 6.38
C TRP A 21 5.04 16.67 6.83
N ARG A 22 4.15 15.75 6.44
CA ARG A 22 2.74 15.77 6.88
C ARG A 22 2.58 15.57 8.39
N GLN A 23 3.45 14.80 9.02
CA GLN A 23 3.42 14.61 10.48
C GLN A 23 3.92 15.87 11.19
N LEU A 24 5.03 16.46 10.73
CA LEU A 24 5.56 17.71 11.29
C LEU A 24 4.53 18.85 11.21
N ASN A 25 3.82 18.98 10.09
CA ASN A 25 2.74 19.96 9.98
C ASN A 25 1.58 19.68 10.94
N ARG A 26 1.24 18.41 11.20
CA ARG A 26 0.21 18.02 12.19
C ARG A 26 0.65 18.31 13.63
N ASP A 27 1.96 18.23 13.89
CA ASP A 27 2.58 18.56 15.17
C ASP A 27 2.80 20.09 15.32
N GLY A 28 2.35 20.90 14.36
CA GLY A 28 2.46 22.37 14.38
C GLY A 28 3.81 22.92 13.93
N ILE A 29 4.72 22.07 13.42
CA ILE A 29 6.05 22.46 12.95
C ILE A 29 5.96 22.77 11.46
N ALA A 30 5.85 24.06 11.14
CA ALA A 30 5.83 24.54 9.76
C ALA A 30 7.22 24.41 9.11
N VAL A 31 7.35 23.49 8.16
CA VAL A 31 8.60 23.30 7.39
C VAL A 31 8.29 23.04 5.93
N ALA A 32 9.10 23.61 5.04
CA ALA A 32 8.99 23.33 3.61
C ALA A 32 9.31 21.85 3.31
N ARG A 33 8.54 21.22 2.43
CA ARG A 33 8.76 19.81 2.01
C ARG A 33 10.18 19.56 1.52
N CYS A 34 10.72 20.47 0.70
CA CYS A 34 12.09 20.39 0.17
C CYS A 34 13.17 20.41 1.27
N THR A 35 12.89 21.07 2.40
CA THR A 35 13.78 21.07 3.56
C THR A 35 13.79 19.71 4.24
N VAL A 36 12.62 19.08 4.41
CA VAL A 36 12.52 17.71 4.95
C VAL A 36 13.24 16.73 4.04
N GLU A 37 12.99 16.76 2.74
CA GLU A 37 13.66 15.91 1.75
C GLU A 37 15.19 16.06 1.81
N ARG A 38 15.69 17.31 1.80
CA ARG A 38 17.12 17.61 1.87
C ARG A 38 17.76 17.12 3.16
N LEU A 39 17.10 17.34 4.30
CA LEU A 39 17.62 16.93 5.61
C LEU A 39 17.61 15.41 5.77
N MET A 40 16.53 14.73 5.36
CA MET A 40 16.49 13.26 5.36
C MET A 40 17.60 12.68 4.48
N ARG A 41 17.82 13.22 3.28
CA ARG A 41 18.94 12.80 2.41
C ARG A 41 20.30 13.00 3.07
N ARG A 42 20.55 14.17 3.67
CA ARG A 42 21.81 14.48 4.36
C ARG A 42 22.08 13.57 5.56
N GLN A 43 21.02 13.07 6.20
CA GLN A 43 21.10 12.16 7.35
C GLN A 43 21.00 10.68 6.97
N GLY A 44 20.86 10.36 5.68
CA GLY A 44 20.69 8.98 5.22
C GLY A 44 19.33 8.35 5.55
N LEU A 45 18.37 9.12 6.07
CA LEU A 45 17.04 8.63 6.45
C LEU A 45 16.20 8.35 5.20
N ARG A 46 15.58 7.18 5.17
CA ARG A 46 14.71 6.74 4.07
C ARG A 46 13.45 6.10 4.63
N GLY A 47 12.33 6.34 3.96
CA GLY A 47 11.10 5.60 4.24
C GLY A 47 11.09 4.25 3.53
N VAL A 48 10.29 3.32 4.05
CA VAL A 48 10.08 2.02 3.42
C VAL A 48 9.31 2.19 2.12
N MET A 49 9.85 1.64 1.02
CA MET A 49 9.17 1.53 -0.25
C MET A 49 8.52 0.15 -0.34
N ARG A 50 7.25 0.10 -0.76
CA ARG A 50 6.58 -1.19 -0.98
C ARG A 50 7.29 -1.91 -2.12
N GLY A 51 7.64 -3.19 -1.91
CA GLY A 51 8.21 -4.03 -2.95
C GLY A 51 7.27 -4.18 -4.15
N LYS A 52 7.84 -4.63 -5.28
CA LYS A 52 7.07 -4.94 -6.49
C LYS A 52 6.05 -6.04 -6.17
N VAL A 53 4.78 -5.80 -6.49
CA VAL A 53 3.75 -6.84 -6.40
C VAL A 53 4.02 -7.84 -7.52
N VAL A 54 4.36 -9.08 -7.17
CA VAL A 54 4.52 -10.18 -8.13
C VAL A 54 3.17 -10.84 -8.31
N ARG A 55 2.57 -10.69 -9.50
CA ARG A 55 1.38 -11.45 -9.89
C ARG A 55 1.86 -12.68 -10.66
N THR A 56 1.87 -13.84 -10.01
CA THR A 56 2.32 -15.11 -10.61
C THR A 56 1.36 -15.63 -11.68
N THR A 57 0.06 -15.30 -11.57
CA THR A 57 -0.94 -15.75 -12.54
C THR A 57 -1.29 -14.64 -13.51
N ILE A 58 -0.94 -14.85 -14.77
CA ILE A 58 -1.39 -14.07 -15.91
C ILE A 58 -2.54 -14.86 -16.54
N ARG A 59 -3.72 -14.25 -16.67
CA ARG A 59 -4.87 -14.87 -17.32
C ARG A 59 -4.50 -15.18 -18.77
N ASP A 60 -4.56 -16.45 -19.15
CA ASP A 60 -4.56 -16.84 -20.55
C ASP A 60 -5.95 -16.54 -21.13
N SER A 61 -6.00 -15.69 -22.17
CA SER A 61 -7.24 -15.34 -22.86
C SER A 61 -7.76 -16.45 -23.75
N LYS A 62 -6.92 -17.42 -24.12
CA LYS A 62 -7.25 -18.57 -24.97
C LYS A 62 -7.68 -19.79 -24.16
N ALA A 63 -7.36 -19.85 -22.88
CA ALA A 63 -7.80 -20.93 -22.01
C ALA A 63 -9.31 -20.87 -21.77
N ALA A 64 -9.94 -22.05 -21.72
CA ALA A 64 -11.36 -22.17 -21.40
C ALA A 64 -11.63 -21.53 -20.02
N CYS A 65 -12.42 -20.47 -20.01
CA CYS A 65 -12.83 -19.78 -18.81
C CYS A 65 -14.26 -20.21 -18.47
N PRO A 66 -14.58 -20.55 -17.21
CA PRO A 66 -15.95 -20.82 -16.80
C PRO A 66 -16.87 -19.66 -17.21
N LEU A 67 -18.03 -20.00 -17.76
CA LEU A 67 -19.03 -19.00 -18.14
C LEU A 67 -19.48 -18.24 -16.88
N ASP A 68 -19.48 -16.92 -16.98
CA ASP A 68 -20.07 -16.06 -15.96
C ASP A 68 -21.59 -16.21 -15.99
N ARG A 69 -22.12 -17.07 -15.12
CA ARG A 69 -23.56 -17.38 -15.06
C ARG A 69 -24.42 -16.21 -14.61
N VAL A 70 -23.82 -15.17 -14.02
CA VAL A 70 -24.55 -14.02 -13.46
C VAL A 70 -24.20 -12.71 -14.16
N ASN A 71 -23.37 -12.74 -15.22
CA ASN A 71 -22.94 -11.56 -15.98
C ASN A 71 -22.49 -10.40 -15.09
N ARG A 72 -21.70 -10.70 -14.05
CA ARG A 72 -21.23 -9.77 -13.01
C ARG A 72 -22.33 -9.04 -12.23
N GLN A 73 -23.56 -9.56 -12.21
CA GLN A 73 -24.64 -9.07 -11.36
C GLN A 73 -24.63 -9.79 -10.01
N PHE A 74 -23.99 -9.19 -9.00
CA PHE A 74 -23.84 -9.80 -7.66
C PHE A 74 -24.95 -9.41 -6.68
N LYS A 75 -26.03 -8.79 -7.16
CA LYS A 75 -27.18 -8.42 -6.34
C LYS A 75 -28.16 -9.60 -6.28
N ALA A 76 -28.56 -9.97 -5.06
CA ALA A 76 -29.57 -11.01 -4.80
C ALA A 76 -30.71 -10.44 -3.96
N GLU A 77 -31.92 -10.97 -4.14
CA GLU A 77 -33.12 -10.58 -3.41
C GLU A 77 -33.31 -11.36 -2.11
N ARG A 78 -32.73 -12.57 -2.03
CA ARG A 78 -32.80 -13.47 -0.86
C ARG A 78 -31.51 -14.25 -0.65
N PRO A 79 -31.25 -14.73 0.58
CA PRO A 79 -30.13 -15.64 0.85
C PRO A 79 -30.16 -16.89 -0.05
N HIS A 80 -29.00 -17.48 -0.31
CA HIS A 80 -28.80 -18.69 -1.13
C HIS A 80 -29.20 -18.59 -2.61
N GLN A 81 -29.57 -17.41 -3.11
CA GLN A 81 -29.90 -17.19 -4.53
C GLN A 81 -28.65 -17.09 -5.42
N LEU A 82 -27.53 -16.62 -4.87
CA LEU A 82 -26.29 -16.40 -5.60
C LEU A 82 -25.11 -16.80 -4.71
N TRP A 83 -24.18 -17.56 -5.29
CA TRP A 83 -22.95 -18.01 -4.63
C TRP A 83 -21.75 -17.49 -5.43
N VAL A 84 -20.86 -16.76 -4.76
CA VAL A 84 -19.60 -16.27 -5.34
C VAL A 84 -18.45 -16.92 -4.61
N SER A 85 -17.40 -17.27 -5.35
CA SER A 85 -16.12 -17.63 -4.78
C SER A 85 -15.08 -16.65 -5.32
N ASP A 86 -14.20 -16.19 -4.44
CA ASP A 86 -12.96 -15.53 -4.83
C ASP A 86 -11.76 -16.36 -4.35
N PHE A 87 -10.58 -15.99 -4.80
CA PHE A 87 -9.33 -16.46 -4.22
C PHE A 87 -8.45 -15.24 -3.97
N THR A 88 -7.84 -15.19 -2.80
CA THR A 88 -6.93 -14.12 -2.41
C THR A 88 -5.52 -14.67 -2.27
N TYR A 89 -4.55 -14.05 -2.92
CA TYR A 89 -3.15 -14.38 -2.69
C TYR A 89 -2.69 -13.81 -1.36
N VAL A 90 -2.18 -14.67 -0.50
CA VAL A 90 -1.52 -14.29 0.75
C VAL A 90 -0.01 -14.38 0.53
N SER A 91 0.69 -13.28 0.80
CA SER A 91 2.15 -13.25 0.70
C SER A 91 2.75 -14.09 1.83
N THR A 92 3.58 -15.06 1.48
CA THR A 92 4.38 -15.84 2.43
C THR A 92 5.82 -15.32 2.48
N TRP A 93 6.49 -15.50 3.62
CA TRP A 93 7.92 -15.19 3.78
C TRP A 93 8.84 -16.23 3.13
N GLN A 94 8.29 -17.39 2.79
CA GLN A 94 8.96 -18.41 1.98
C GLN A 94 8.56 -18.20 0.52
N GLY A 95 9.57 -17.97 -0.32
CA GLY A 95 9.47 -17.72 -1.75
C GLY A 95 10.84 -17.40 -2.34
#